data_AF-K1V2L5-F1
#
_entry.id   AF-K1V2L5-F1
#
_cell.length_a   1.000
_cell.length_b   1.000
_cell.length_c   1.000
_cell.angle_alpha   90.00
_cell.angle_beta   90.00
_cell.angle_gamma   90.00
#
_symmetry.space_group_name_H-M   'P 1'
#
loop_
_entity.id
_entity.type
_entity.pdbx_description
1 polymer ?
#
loop_
_entity_poly.entity_id
_entity_poly.type
_entity_poly.pdbx_seq_one_letter_code
_entity_poly.pdbx_strand_id
1 'polypeptide(L)'
;EYEYVTDKNGNLVPKKIDHSVTQPTSRPSISPTIYETGDYTEVEDTTKSVSKVPAKAKISYAKNVKGKKISVKWKKVKTATKYQVKAVLGNKVITKKTTKTSCTIKKLKRKKTYKIYVRAYNKAGYGKWSKVKKVKVNK
;
A
#
# COMPACT_ATOMS: atom_id res chain seq x y z
N GLU A 1 8.75 16.64 -13.81
CA GLU A 1 8.49 15.33 -14.44
C GLU A 1 8.76 14.19 -13.45
N TYR A 2 8.89 12.92 -13.86
CA TYR A 2 9.35 11.80 -13.00
C TYR A 2 10.34 10.91 -13.74
N GLU A 3 11.51 10.70 -13.16
CA GLU A 3 12.55 9.80 -13.66
C GLU A 3 12.65 8.55 -12.78
N TYR A 4 13.19 7.46 -13.31
CA TYR A 4 13.47 6.25 -12.52
C TYR A 4 14.98 6.11 -12.33
N VAL A 5 15.42 6.24 -11.08
CA VAL A 5 16.84 6.09 -10.70
C VAL A 5 17.02 4.81 -9.89
N THR A 6 18.17 4.16 -10.03
CA THR A 6 18.50 2.95 -9.28
C THR A 6 18.94 3.31 -7.86
N ASP A 7 18.34 2.69 -6.84
CA ASP A 7 18.83 2.80 -5.47
C ASP A 7 20.12 1.99 -5.27
N LYS A 8 20.82 2.26 -4.16
CA LYS A 8 22.05 1.55 -3.76
C LYS A 8 21.88 0.04 -3.47
N ASN A 9 20.68 -0.50 -3.65
CA ASN A 9 20.35 -1.93 -3.55
C ASN A 9 19.87 -2.50 -4.92
N GLY A 10 20.06 -1.77 -6.03
CA GLY A 10 19.69 -2.20 -7.37
C GLY A 10 18.22 -1.95 -7.78
N ASN A 11 17.42 -1.26 -6.97
CA ASN A 11 15.97 -1.11 -7.21
C ASN A 11 15.65 0.22 -7.89
N LEU A 12 14.95 0.16 -9.03
CA LEU A 12 14.44 1.35 -9.72
C LEU A 12 13.36 2.05 -8.89
N VAL A 13 13.65 3.26 -8.40
CA VAL A 13 12.73 4.11 -7.64
C VAL A 13 12.38 5.38 -8.43
N PRO A 14 11.09 5.78 -8.48
CA PRO A 14 10.69 7.00 -9.16
C PRO A 14 11.09 8.24 -8.34
N LYS A 15 12.04 9.02 -8.85
CA LYS A 15 12.43 10.33 -8.35
C LYS A 15 11.63 11.40 -9.09
N LYS A 16 11.06 12.36 -8.36
CA LYS A 16 10.40 13.52 -8.96
C LYS A 16 11.48 14.55 -9.32
N ILE A 17 11.54 14.98 -10.59
CA ILE A 17 12.35 16.14 -10.95
C ILE A 17 11.59 17.40 -10.49
N ASP A 18 12.31 18.31 -9.85
CA ASP A 18 11.81 19.60 -9.40
C ASP A 18 12.71 20.69 -9.96
N HIS A 19 12.12 21.62 -10.70
CA HIS A 19 12.85 22.61 -11.51
C HIS A 19 12.85 23.94 -10.76
N SER A 20 13.47 23.96 -9.58
CA SER A 20 13.64 25.15 -8.73
C SER A 20 15.11 25.26 -8.30
N VAL A 21 15.63 26.49 -8.24
CA VAL A 21 17.08 26.79 -8.22
C VAL A 21 17.49 27.49 -6.92
N THR A 22 18.78 27.36 -6.57
CA THR A 22 19.53 28.02 -5.47
C THR A 22 19.34 27.51 -4.02
N GLN A 23 20.26 27.94 -3.15
CA GLN A 23 20.88 27.29 -1.98
C GLN A 23 21.35 28.42 -1.00
N PRO A 24 21.99 28.20 0.18
CA PRO A 24 21.94 27.15 1.23
C PRO A 24 21.09 27.61 2.45
N THR A 25 21.05 27.07 3.68
CA THR A 25 21.91 26.21 4.55
C THR A 25 20.95 25.47 5.55
N SER A 26 21.24 24.70 6.61
CA SER A 26 22.44 24.20 7.33
C SER A 26 22.15 22.86 8.06
N ARG A 27 23.03 22.42 8.99
CA ARG A 27 23.00 21.13 9.73
C ARG A 27 23.76 21.27 11.07
N PRO A 28 23.28 20.74 12.24
CA PRO A 28 23.80 19.45 12.73
C PRO A 28 22.90 18.57 13.66
N SER A 29 23.16 17.25 13.63
CA SER A 29 22.96 16.26 14.71
C SER A 29 21.51 15.98 15.21
N ILE A 30 21.18 14.91 15.97
CA ILE A 30 21.92 13.77 16.56
C ILE A 30 21.06 12.47 16.39
N SER A 31 21.60 11.29 16.69
CA SER A 31 20.84 10.04 16.94
C SER A 31 21.43 9.23 18.11
N PRO A 32 20.58 8.63 18.97
CA PRO A 32 20.59 7.18 19.23
C PRO A 32 19.15 6.58 19.13
N THR A 33 18.89 5.29 18.83
CA THR A 33 19.22 4.02 19.55
C THR A 33 18.59 4.01 20.95
N ILE A 34 17.57 3.18 21.25
CA ILE A 34 17.66 1.79 21.78
C ILE A 34 16.23 1.14 21.77
N TYR A 35 16.07 -0.07 22.32
CA TYR A 35 14.87 -0.93 22.45
C TYR A 35 13.68 -0.24 23.19
N GLU A 36 12.46 -0.80 23.35
CA GLU A 36 12.09 -2.22 23.56
C GLU A 36 10.62 -2.56 23.19
N THR A 37 10.11 -3.71 23.65
CA THR A 37 8.76 -4.21 23.39
C THR A 37 7.71 -3.59 24.32
N GLY A 38 6.54 -3.27 23.79
CA GLY A 38 5.40 -2.77 24.57
C GLY A 38 4.11 -2.88 23.77
N ASP A 39 3.08 -3.48 24.37
CA ASP A 39 1.74 -3.54 23.78
C ASP A 39 1.04 -2.20 24.05
N TYR A 40 0.85 -1.38 23.00
CA TYR A 40 0.33 -0.02 23.13
C TYR A 40 -0.85 0.27 22.21
N THR A 41 -1.76 1.07 22.78
CA THR A 41 -3.16 1.22 22.42
C THR A 41 -3.43 2.14 21.23
N GLU A 42 -4.70 2.11 20.79
CA GLU A 42 -5.25 2.90 19.69
C GLU A 42 -5.31 4.40 20.06
N VAL A 43 -4.45 5.22 19.45
CA VAL A 43 -4.49 6.70 19.56
C VAL A 43 -4.90 7.34 18.23
N GLU A 44 -6.06 8.01 18.22
CA GLU A 44 -6.53 8.85 17.11
C GLU A 44 -6.09 10.31 17.32
N ASP A 45 -4.88 10.69 16.88
CA ASP A 45 -4.46 12.09 16.95
C ASP A 45 -5.07 12.94 15.81
N THR A 46 -5.66 14.08 16.19
CA THR A 46 -6.48 14.94 15.31
C THR A 46 -5.90 16.35 15.19
N THR A 47 -4.71 16.45 14.59
CA THR A 47 -3.99 17.73 14.39
C THR A 47 -3.65 18.04 12.92
N LYS A 48 -3.41 19.32 12.59
CA LYS A 48 -3.45 19.86 11.22
C LYS A 48 -2.34 19.33 10.28
N SER A 49 -2.77 18.61 9.24
CA SER A 49 -2.27 18.72 7.84
C SER A 49 -0.76 18.76 7.53
N VAL A 50 0.08 17.97 8.21
CA VAL A 50 1.28 17.44 7.54
C VAL A 50 0.84 16.31 6.59
N SER A 51 1.29 16.33 5.33
CA SER A 51 0.94 15.33 4.32
C SER A 51 1.61 13.97 4.60
N LYS A 52 1.11 13.26 5.61
CA LYS A 52 1.59 11.93 6.02
C LYS A 52 1.09 10.84 5.05
N VAL A 53 1.91 9.81 4.81
CA VAL A 53 1.52 8.65 3.98
C VAL A 53 0.36 7.88 4.61
N PRO A 54 -0.51 7.20 3.82
CA PRO A 54 -1.69 6.53 4.36
C PRO A 54 -1.37 5.38 5.32
N ALA A 55 -2.21 5.24 6.35
CA ALA A 55 -2.15 4.12 7.28
C ALA A 55 -2.37 2.76 6.58
N LYS A 56 -1.89 1.70 7.24
CA LYS A 56 -1.92 0.31 6.75
C LYS A 56 -3.36 -0.18 6.59
N ALA A 57 -3.77 -0.53 5.36
CA ALA A 57 -5.14 -0.95 5.07
C ALA A 57 -5.51 -2.29 5.74
N LYS A 58 -6.69 -2.36 6.38
CA LYS A 58 -7.23 -3.57 7.03
C LYS A 58 -8.28 -4.23 6.12
N ILE A 59 -7.93 -5.35 5.48
CA ILE A 59 -8.87 -6.17 4.69
C ILE A 59 -9.92 -6.74 5.64
N SER A 60 -11.21 -6.45 5.38
CA SER A 60 -12.34 -7.00 6.14
C SER A 60 -12.93 -8.24 5.47
N TYR A 61 -12.89 -8.32 4.14
CA TYR A 61 -13.44 -9.44 3.38
C TYR A 61 -12.56 -9.76 2.17
N ALA A 62 -12.27 -11.04 1.96
CA ALA A 62 -11.82 -11.56 0.68
C ALA A 62 -12.31 -13.00 0.51
N LYS A 63 -13.21 -13.27 -0.45
CA LYS A 63 -13.73 -14.60 -0.76
C LYS A 63 -13.86 -14.79 -2.28
N ASN A 64 -13.76 -16.04 -2.74
CA ASN A 64 -14.05 -16.42 -4.12
C ASN A 64 -15.58 -16.38 -4.35
N VAL A 65 -16.00 -15.71 -5.43
CA VAL A 65 -17.40 -15.57 -5.86
C VAL A 65 -17.63 -16.37 -7.15
N LYS A 66 -18.88 -16.50 -7.64
CA LYS A 66 -19.22 -17.34 -8.81
C LYS A 66 -18.32 -17.03 -10.02
N GLY A 67 -17.66 -18.06 -10.56
CA GLY A 67 -16.71 -17.97 -11.66
C GLY A 67 -15.27 -17.62 -11.24
N LYS A 68 -14.46 -17.31 -12.26
CA LYS A 68 -13.02 -16.98 -12.20
C LYS A 68 -12.72 -15.61 -11.53
N LYS A 69 -13.23 -15.38 -10.32
CA LYS A 69 -13.34 -14.07 -9.65
C LYS A 69 -13.13 -14.14 -8.12
N ILE A 70 -12.52 -13.12 -7.52
CA ILE A 70 -12.47 -12.88 -6.05
C ILE A 70 -13.05 -11.50 -5.77
N SER A 71 -13.93 -11.39 -4.78
CA SER A 71 -14.41 -10.10 -4.25
C SER A 71 -13.64 -9.75 -2.97
N VAL A 72 -13.21 -8.50 -2.86
CA VAL A 72 -12.38 -7.96 -1.77
C VAL A 72 -13.00 -6.67 -1.23
N LYS A 73 -13.09 -6.52 0.09
CA LYS A 73 -13.50 -5.29 0.80
C LYS A 73 -12.51 -4.98 1.94
N TRP A 74 -12.34 -3.71 2.29
CA TRP A 74 -11.44 -3.26 3.35
C TRP A 74 -12.04 -2.06 4.12
N LYS A 75 -11.57 -1.81 5.36
CA LYS A 75 -11.94 -0.58 6.10
C LYS A 75 -11.41 0.66 5.34
N LYS A 76 -12.19 1.76 5.37
CA LYS A 76 -11.76 3.07 4.85
C LYS A 76 -10.60 3.59 5.71
N VAL A 77 -9.54 4.08 5.08
CA VAL A 77 -8.45 4.80 5.73
C VAL A 77 -8.75 6.30 5.60
N LYS A 78 -8.82 7.04 6.71
CA LYS A 78 -9.22 8.48 6.74
C LYS A 78 -8.41 9.32 5.73
N THR A 79 -7.09 9.12 5.67
CA THR A 79 -6.15 9.90 4.86
C THR A 79 -5.96 9.41 3.41
N ALA A 80 -6.78 8.47 2.91
CA ALA A 80 -6.58 7.81 1.60
C ALA A 80 -7.54 8.30 0.51
N THR A 81 -7.00 8.72 -0.64
CA THR A 81 -7.80 9.13 -1.82
C THR A 81 -8.02 7.99 -2.80
N LYS A 82 -7.10 7.02 -2.87
CA LYS A 82 -7.16 5.85 -3.77
C LYS A 82 -6.63 4.61 -3.03
N TYR A 83 -6.92 3.43 -3.57
CA TYR A 83 -6.42 2.14 -3.09
C TYR A 83 -5.84 1.33 -4.25
N GLN A 84 -4.82 0.53 -3.95
CA GLN A 84 -4.25 -0.46 -4.86
C GLN A 84 -4.41 -1.86 -4.25
N VAL A 85 -5.07 -2.73 -5.00
CA VAL A 85 -5.22 -4.16 -4.69
C VAL A 85 -4.24 -4.95 -5.56
N LYS A 86 -3.49 -5.86 -4.95
CA LYS A 86 -2.58 -6.79 -5.64
C LYS A 86 -2.97 -8.23 -5.30
N ALA A 87 -3.15 -9.06 -6.31
CA ALA A 87 -3.33 -10.51 -6.19
C ALA A 87 -2.14 -11.24 -6.83
N VAL A 88 -1.47 -12.09 -6.06
CA VAL A 88 -0.23 -12.77 -6.47
C VAL A 88 -0.44 -14.28 -6.51
N LEU A 89 0.02 -14.93 -7.59
CA LEU A 89 0.04 -16.38 -7.78
C LEU A 89 1.41 -16.77 -8.37
N GLY A 90 2.36 -17.12 -7.51
CA GLY A 90 3.77 -17.20 -7.89
C GLY A 90 4.22 -15.88 -8.53
N ASN A 91 4.95 -15.96 -9.63
CA ASN A 91 5.48 -14.81 -10.36
C ASN A 91 4.37 -13.99 -11.08
N LYS A 92 3.13 -14.50 -11.17
CA LYS A 92 2.02 -13.82 -11.87
C LYS A 92 1.26 -12.89 -10.91
N VAL A 93 1.26 -11.60 -11.24
CA VAL A 93 0.69 -10.53 -10.41
C VAL A 93 -0.44 -9.80 -11.14
N ILE A 94 -1.62 -9.72 -10.52
CA ILE A 94 -2.76 -8.93 -11.02
C ILE A 94 -2.94 -7.73 -10.11
N THR A 95 -2.87 -6.53 -10.67
CA THR A 95 -3.06 -5.26 -9.95
C THR A 95 -4.36 -4.58 -10.37
N LYS A 96 -5.08 -3.99 -9.41
CA LYS A 96 -6.17 -3.03 -9.68
C LYS A 96 -6.04 -1.81 -8.78
N LYS A 97 -6.34 -0.63 -9.33
CA LYS A 97 -6.49 0.64 -8.59
C LYS A 97 -7.98 0.99 -8.52
N THR A 98 -8.44 1.60 -7.43
CA THR A 98 -9.84 2.04 -7.25
C THR A 98 -9.92 3.16 -6.20
N THR A 99 -10.92 4.03 -6.28
CA THR A 99 -11.29 4.98 -5.20
C THR A 99 -12.19 4.32 -4.14
N LYS A 100 -12.99 3.32 -4.54
CA LYS A 100 -13.95 2.61 -3.67
C LYS A 100 -13.21 1.66 -2.71
N THR A 101 -13.78 1.42 -1.53
CA THR A 101 -13.28 0.48 -0.49
C THR A 101 -13.52 -1.00 -0.80
N SER A 102 -13.84 -1.33 -2.06
CA SER A 102 -14.04 -2.69 -2.53
C SER A 102 -13.65 -2.85 -4.00
N CYS A 103 -13.33 -4.08 -4.39
CA CYS A 103 -12.97 -4.43 -5.76
C CYS A 103 -13.25 -5.92 -6.04
N THR A 104 -13.64 -6.25 -7.27
CA THR A 104 -13.72 -7.64 -7.76
C THR A 104 -12.62 -7.90 -8.78
N ILE A 105 -11.69 -8.78 -8.42
CA ILE A 105 -10.59 -9.22 -9.28
C ILE A 105 -11.12 -10.32 -10.20
N LYS A 106 -11.09 -10.09 -11.52
CA LYS A 106 -11.57 -11.00 -12.58
C LYS A 106 -10.41 -11.72 -13.28
N LYS A 107 -10.70 -12.64 -14.22
CA LYS A 107 -9.73 -13.41 -15.05
C LYS A 107 -8.74 -14.26 -14.23
N LEU A 108 -9.19 -14.88 -13.14
CA LEU A 108 -8.37 -15.75 -12.27
C LEU A 108 -8.31 -17.22 -12.77
N LYS A 109 -7.28 -17.98 -12.36
CA LYS A 109 -7.19 -19.43 -12.61
C LYS A 109 -7.91 -20.22 -11.50
N ARG A 110 -8.72 -21.22 -11.88
CA ARG A 110 -9.37 -22.18 -10.97
C ARG A 110 -8.36 -23.13 -10.32
N LYS A 111 -8.74 -23.74 -9.19
CA LYS A 111 -7.91 -24.63 -8.34
C LYS A 111 -6.58 -23.99 -7.86
N LYS A 112 -6.44 -22.66 -7.88
CA LYS A 112 -5.22 -21.92 -7.46
C LYS A 112 -5.52 -20.97 -6.30
N THR A 113 -4.51 -20.75 -5.45
CA THR A 113 -4.57 -19.89 -4.26
C THR A 113 -3.83 -18.59 -4.49
N TYR A 114 -4.54 -17.46 -4.41
CA TYR A 114 -3.98 -16.12 -4.57
C TYR A 114 -3.66 -15.50 -3.21
N LYS A 115 -2.49 -14.87 -3.10
CA LYS A 115 -2.14 -13.98 -1.98
C LYS A 115 -2.67 -12.57 -2.30
N ILE A 116 -3.67 -12.11 -1.54
CA ILE A 116 -4.30 -10.79 -1.70
C ILE A 116 -3.67 -9.78 -0.74
N TYR A 117 -3.34 -8.60 -1.27
CA TYR A 117 -2.81 -7.44 -0.55
C TYR A 117 -3.59 -6.18 -0.95
N VAL A 118 -3.80 -5.27 -0.02
CA VAL A 118 -4.35 -3.92 -0.27
C VAL A 118 -3.40 -2.89 0.33
N ARG A 119 -3.16 -1.78 -0.37
CA ARG A 119 -2.57 -0.57 0.20
C ARG A 119 -3.37 0.67 -0.17
N ALA A 120 -3.37 1.65 0.72
CA ALA A 120 -3.93 2.97 0.49
C ALA A 120 -2.92 3.89 -0.24
N TYR A 121 -3.42 4.94 -0.87
CA TYR A 121 -2.67 5.97 -1.59
C TYR A 121 -3.27 7.36 -1.35
N ASN A 122 -2.43 8.39 -1.24
CA ASN A 122 -2.81 9.80 -1.22
C ASN A 122 -1.74 10.67 -1.91
N LYS A 123 -1.81 12.01 -1.78
CA LYS A 123 -0.81 12.93 -2.38
C LYS A 123 0.63 12.68 -1.90
N ALA A 124 0.82 12.16 -0.67
CA ALA A 124 2.12 11.82 -0.11
C ALA A 124 2.65 10.44 -0.57
N GLY A 125 1.86 9.68 -1.34
CA GLY A 125 2.26 8.39 -1.91
C GLY A 125 1.51 7.19 -1.35
N TYR A 126 2.19 6.04 -1.28
CA TYR A 126 1.60 4.74 -0.95
C TYR A 126 1.85 4.32 0.49
N GLY A 127 0.79 3.91 1.19
CA GLY A 127 0.89 3.32 2.52
C GLY A 127 1.45 1.89 2.52
N LYS A 128 1.83 1.39 3.71
CA LYS A 128 2.28 0.00 3.92
C LYS A 128 1.18 -0.99 3.51
N TRP A 129 1.56 -2.13 2.91
CA TRP A 129 0.61 -3.18 2.50
C TRP A 129 -0.10 -3.82 3.71
N SER A 130 -1.36 -4.24 3.49
CA SER A 130 -2.17 -4.99 4.45
C SER A 130 -1.51 -6.31 4.89
N LYS A 131 -1.99 -6.90 6.01
CA LYS A 131 -1.77 -8.33 6.27
C LYS A 131 -2.30 -9.14 5.07
N VAL A 132 -1.56 -10.14 4.63
CA VAL A 132 -1.91 -10.94 3.45
C VAL A 132 -3.15 -11.79 3.72
N LYS A 133 -4.08 -11.86 2.77
CA LYS A 133 -5.21 -12.80 2.81
C LYS A 133 -5.06 -13.83 1.69
N LYS A 134 -4.85 -15.10 2.05
CA LYS A 134 -4.82 -16.23 1.11
C LYS A 134 -6.27 -16.59 0.71
N VAL A 135 -6.56 -16.73 -0.58
CA VAL A 135 -7.90 -17.11 -1.10
C VAL A 135 -7.76 -18.11 -2.25
N LYS A 136 -8.38 -19.30 -2.12
CA LYS A 136 -8.44 -20.34 -3.16
C LYS A 136 -9.64 -20.10 -4.10
N VAL A 137 -9.43 -20.21 -5.41
CA VAL A 137 -10.47 -20.03 -6.44
C VAL A 137 -10.99 -21.38 -6.87
N ASN A 138 -12.20 -21.75 -6.43
CA ASN A 138 -12.83 -23.04 -6.73
C ASN A 138 -14.09 -22.91 -7.62
N LYS A 139 -14.79 -21.77 -7.56
CA LYS A 139 -16.06 -21.53 -8.28
C LYS A 139 -15.89 -21.02 -9.72
#